data_AF-A0AA92SWZ8-F1
#
_entry.id   AF-A0AA92SWZ8-F1
#
_cell.length_a   1.000
_cell.length_b   1.000
_cell.length_c   1.000
_cell.angle_alpha   90.00
_cell.angle_beta   90.00
_cell.angle_gamma   90.00
#
_symmetry.space_group_name_H-M   'P 1'
#
loop_
_entity.id
_entity.type
_entity.pdbx_description
1 polymer ?
#
loop_
_entity_poly.entity_id
_entity_poly.type
_entity_poly.pdbx_seq_one_letter_code
_entity_poly.pdbx_strand_id
1 'polypeptide(L)' 'MAQTSIHFQGVQGGSEEHNKRLKKLDYVHHELSSQNAYWQSDSQESRLAFVTQNAKAKKGARCRRRLLPSVKRLS' A
#
# COMPACT_ATOMS: atom_id res chain seq x y z
N MET A 1 24.98 2.16 -18.10
CA MET A 1 23.85 2.91 -17.51
C MET A 1 22.81 1.88 -17.08
N ALA A 2 22.41 1.83 -15.81
CA ALA A 2 21.41 0.87 -15.35
C ALA A 2 20.03 1.29 -15.85
N GLN A 3 19.33 0.40 -16.56
CA GLN A 3 17.96 0.63 -16.99
C GLN A 3 17.05 0.57 -15.76
N THR A 4 16.61 1.72 -15.28
CA THR A 4 15.69 1.81 -14.14
C THR A 4 14.26 1.67 -14.66
N SER A 5 13.58 0.56 -14.35
CA SER A 5 12.15 0.44 -14.60
C SER A 5 11.37 1.06 -13.44
N ILE A 6 10.62 2.12 -13.70
CA ILE A 6 9.66 2.67 -12.73
C ILE A 6 8.27 2.28 -13.22
N HIS A 7 7.57 1.44 -12.45
CA HIS A 7 6.21 1.01 -12.71
C HIS A 7 5.36 1.25 -11.46
N PHE A 8 4.18 1.87 -11.64
CA PHE A 8 3.26 2.17 -10.55
C PHE A 8 2.03 1.29 -10.64
N GLN A 9 1.65 0.70 -9.51
CA GLN A 9 0.38 0.00 -9.35
C GLN A 9 -0.43 0.67 -8.25
N GLY A 10 -1.75 0.64 -8.40
CA GLY A 10 -2.66 1.12 -7.36
C GLY A 10 -2.51 0.28 -6.10
N VAL A 11 -2.53 0.94 -4.94
CA VAL A 11 -2.38 0.26 -3.65
C VAL A 11 -3.60 -0.62 -3.36
N GLN A 12 -3.35 -1.90 -3.04
CA GLN A 12 -4.39 -2.89 -2.76
C GLN A 12 -4.49 -3.20 -1.27
N GLY A 13 -5.62 -3.77 -0.85
CA GLY A 13 -5.76 -4.30 0.51
C GLY A 13 -4.78 -5.45 0.73
N GLY A 14 -4.01 -5.39 1.83
CA GLY A 14 -3.04 -6.41 2.21
C GLY A 14 -1.65 -6.27 1.56
N SER A 15 -1.39 -5.19 0.82
CA SER A 15 -0.05 -4.88 0.29
C SER A 15 0.99 -4.70 1.41
N GLU A 16 0.63 -4.08 2.53
CA GLU A 16 1.54 -3.95 3.68
C GLU A 16 1.92 -5.29 4.29
N GLU A 17 0.95 -6.19 4.50
CA GLU A 17 1.22 -7.52 5.06
C GLU A 17 2.14 -8.34 4.16
N HIS A 18 1.96 -8.23 2.84
CA HIS A 18 2.85 -8.84 1.84
C HIS A 18 4.26 -8.25 1.91
N ASN A 19 4.38 -6.92 1.90
CA ASN A 19 5.66 -6.23 1.90
C ASN A 19 6.45 -6.43 3.19
N LYS A 20 5.76 -6.58 4.32
CA LYS A 20 6.33 -6.93 5.63
C LYS A 20 6.57 -8.42 5.81
N ARG A 21 6.34 -9.24 4.77
CA ARG A 21 6.51 -10.70 4.79
C ARG A 21 5.72 -11.41 5.90
N LEU A 22 4.55 -10.88 6.26
CA LEU A 22 3.65 -11.49 7.25
C LEU A 22 2.85 -12.66 6.66
N LYS A 23 2.74 -12.74 5.33
CA LYS A 23 2.06 -13.83 4.61
C LYS A 23 3.08 -14.87 4.15
N LYS A 24 2.77 -16.15 4.39
CA LYS A 24 3.53 -17.28 3.86
C LYS A 24 3.13 -17.49 2.39
N LEU A 25 4.12 -17.50 1.50
CA LEU A 25 3.92 -17.58 0.06
C LEU A 25 4.92 -18.61 -0.46
N ASP A 26 4.45 -19.63 -1.18
CA ASP A 26 5.28 -20.78 -1.57
C ASP A 26 6.48 -20.42 -2.45
N TYR A 27 6.40 -19.29 -3.16
CA TYR A 27 7.45 -18.78 -4.04
C TYR A 27 8.45 -17.85 -3.33
N VAL A 28 8.33 -17.65 -2.02
CA VAL A 28 9.22 -16.77 -1.25
C VAL A 28 10.21 -17.58 -0.42
N HIS A 29 11.50 -17.28 -0.57
CA HIS A 29 12.55 -17.83 0.31
C HIS A 29 12.51 -17.17 1.69
N HIS A 30 11.82 -17.80 2.63
CA HIS A 30 11.61 -17.29 3.98
C HIS A 30 12.92 -17.11 4.78
N GLU A 31 13.90 -17.98 4.58
CA GLU A 31 15.23 -17.93 5.23
C GLU A 31 15.97 -16.60 4.97
N LEU A 32 15.70 -15.95 3.84
CA LEU A 32 16.32 -14.68 3.45
C LEU A 32 15.49 -13.45 3.86
N SER A 33 14.29 -13.65 4.40
CA SER A 33 13.39 -12.53 4.72
C SER A 33 13.93 -11.61 5.80
N SER A 34 14.78 -12.12 6.70
CA SER A 34 15.49 -11.35 7.73
C SER A 34 16.48 -10.33 7.16
N GLN A 35 16.94 -10.51 5.92
CA GLN A 35 17.88 -9.61 5.24
C GLN A 35 17.18 -8.44 4.54
N ASN A 36 15.85 -8.47 4.42
CA ASN A 36 15.11 -7.41 3.74
C ASN A 36 15.08 -6.13 4.61
N ALA A 37 15.58 -5.03 4.05
CA ALA A 37 15.36 -3.72 4.62
C ALA A 37 13.94 -3.23 4.27
N TYR A 38 13.21 -2.75 5.27
CA TYR A 38 11.90 -2.16 5.09
C TYR A 38 11.90 -0.71 5.54
N TRP A 39 11.58 0.21 4.62
CA TRP A 39 11.51 1.63 4.90
C TRP A 39 10.07 2.11 4.74
N GLN A 40 9.52 2.61 5.85
CA GLN A 40 8.16 3.13 5.92
C GLN A 40 8.17 4.41 6.74
N SER A 41 7.71 5.51 6.16
CA SER A 41 7.51 6.75 6.90
C SER A 41 6.14 6.81 7.60
N ASP A 42 5.14 6.14 7.04
CA ASP A 42 3.76 6.13 7.54
C ASP A 42 3.01 4.89 7.03
N SER A 43 1.91 4.51 7.67
CA SER A 43 1.11 3.36 7.26
C SER A 43 0.21 3.66 6.05
N GLN A 44 -0.19 2.62 5.33
CA GLN A 44 -1.17 2.74 4.24
C GLN A 44 -2.51 3.29 4.76
N GLU A 45 -2.94 2.88 5.96
CA GLU A 45 -4.17 3.37 6.57
C GLU A 45 -4.10 4.86 6.91
N SER A 46 -3.03 5.30 7.57
CA SER A 46 -2.79 6.71 7.89
C SER A 46 -2.80 7.56 6.63
N ARG A 47 -2.09 7.11 5.58
CA ARG A 47 -2.00 7.83 4.32
C ARG A 47 -3.36 7.90 3.61
N LEU A 48 -4.13 6.82 3.64
CA LEU A 48 -5.49 6.79 3.10
C LEU A 48 -6.40 7.77 3.85
N ALA A 49 -6.35 7.80 5.18
CA ALA A 49 -7.12 8.72 6.01
C ALA A 49 -6.78 10.18 5.68
N PHE A 50 -5.48 10.51 5.62
CA PHE A 50 -5.00 11.84 5.26
C PHE A 50 -5.48 12.28 3.87
N VAL A 51 -5.33 11.42 2.85
CA VAL A 51 -5.79 11.71 1.48
C VAL A 51 -7.31 11.91 1.45
N THR A 52 -8.06 11.07 2.17
CA THR A 52 -9.53 11.15 2.22
C THR A 52 -10.00 12.44 2.89
N GLN A 53 -9.39 12.82 4.02
CA GLN A 53 -9.72 14.05 4.73
C GLN A 53 -9.38 15.28 3.89
N ASN A 54 -8.19 15.33 3.29
CA ASN A 54 -7.79 16.42 2.41
C ASN A 54 -8.67 16.54 1.17
N ALA A 55 -9.06 15.42 0.56
CA ALA A 55 -9.96 15.42 -0.58
C ALA A 55 -11.33 16.00 -0.21
N LYS A 56 -11.86 15.66 0.97
CA LYS A 56 -13.12 16.23 1.51
C LYS A 56 -12.99 17.72 1.85
N ALA A 57 -11.87 18.14 2.41
CA ALA A 57 -11.65 19.53 2.81
C ALA A 57 -11.46 20.45 1.59
N LYS A 58 -10.74 19.98 0.54
CA LYS A 58 -10.41 20.78 -0.64
C LYS A 58 -11.47 20.74 -1.74
N LYS A 59 -12.32 19.73 -1.77
CA LYS A 59 -13.45 19.66 -2.70
C LYS A 59 -14.74 19.57 -1.89
N GLY A 60 -15.68 20.48 -2.12
CA GLY A 60 -17.09 20.31 -1.74
C GLY A 60 -17.79 19.12 -2.45
N ALA A 61 -17.03 18.18 -3.02
CA ALA A 61 -17.51 17.07 -3.82
C ALA A 61 -17.36 15.74 -3.07
N ARG A 62 -18.45 14.98 -3.06
CA ARG A 62 -18.56 13.62 -2.52
C ARG A 62 -17.46 12.72 -3.10
N CYS A 63 -16.52 12.27 -2.26
CA CYS A 63 -15.50 11.29 -2.64
C CYS A 63 -16.15 10.01 -3.18
N ARG A 64 -15.99 9.72 -4.47
CA ARG A 64 -16.51 8.48 -5.08
C ARG A 64 -15.67 7.30 -4.61
N ARG A 65 -16.32 6.20 -4.21
CA ARG A 65 -15.70 4.98 -3.67
C ARG A 65 -14.60 4.38 -4.58
N ARG A 66 -14.66 4.64 -5.89
CA ARG A 66 -13.69 4.21 -6.91
C ARG A 66 -12.36 4.98 -6.88
N LEU A 67 -12.33 6.18 -6.30
CA LEU A 67 -11.14 7.05 -6.26
C LEU A 67 -10.32 6.86 -4.97
N LEU A 68 -10.83 6.05 -4.03
CA LEU A 68 -10.14 5.72 -2.79
C LEU A 68 -9.29 4.46 -3.03
N PRO A 69 -8.00 4.44 -2.60
CA PRO A 69 -7.20 3.23 -2.54
C PRO A 69 -8.02 2.09 -1.95
N SER A 70 -8.14 1.00 -2.71
CA SER A 70 -9.10 -0.07 -2.42
C SER A 70 -8.58 -0.96 -1.29
N VAL A 71 -8.87 -0.59 -0.05
CA VAL A 71 -8.77 -1.51 1.10
C VAL A 71 -10.05 -2.34 1.13
N LYS A 72 -10.05 -3.49 0.45
CA LYS A 72 -11.04 -4.53 0.73
C LYS A 72 -10.76 -5.02 2.15
N ARG A 73 -11.57 -4.59 3.13
CA ARG A 73 -11.68 -5.24 4.43
C ARG A 73 -12.09 -6.69 4.16
N LEU A 74 -11.17 -7.61 4.37
CA LEU A 74 -11.50 -9.03 4.53
C LEU A 74 -12.05 -9.15 5.96
N SER A 75 -13.36 -9.27 6.06
CA SER A 75 -14.11 -9.76 7.22
C SER A 75 -14.15 -11.27 7.19
#